data_AF-A0A0G0LRD5-F1
#
_entry.id   AF-A0A0G0LRD5-F1
#
_cell.length_a   1.000
_cell.length_b   1.000
_cell.length_c   1.000
_cell.angle_alpha   90.00
_cell.angle_beta   90.00
_cell.angle_gamma   90.00
#
_symmetry.space_group_name_H-M   'P 1'
#
loop_
_entity.id
_entity.type
_entity.pdbx_description
1 polymer ?
#
loop_
_entity_poly.entity_id
_entity_poly.type
_entity_poly.pdbx_seq_one_letter_code
_entity_poly.pdbx_strand_id
1 'polypeptide(L)' 'MIQKAANLSDHEIYAILNMGQDYAIFVAEKDAQKTLQIIRKNKFKALDAGVVEKGKRQVVVKPKNIVFRAETLNLR' A
#
# COMPACT_ATOMS: atom_id res chain seq x y z
N MET A 1 17.27 7.25 -1.78
CA MET A 1 18.10 7.91 -2.81
C MET A 1 17.26 8.51 -3.92
N ILE A 2 16.36 7.75 -4.56
CA ILE A 2 15.52 8.22 -5.67
C ILE A 2 14.72 9.49 -5.33
N GLN A 3 13.97 9.50 -4.21
CA GLN A 3 13.17 10.66 -3.79
C GLN A 3 13.97 11.97 -3.73
N LYS A 4 15.12 11.91 -3.05
CA LYS A 4 16.00 13.08 -2.85
C LYS A 4 16.63 13.54 -4.16
N ALA A 5 17.06 12.59 -5.00
CA ALA A 5 17.68 12.91 -6.30
C ALA A 5 16.68 13.52 -7.29
N ALA A 6 15.41 13.12 -7.24
CA ALA A 6 14.34 13.64 -8.09
C ALA A 6 13.57 14.83 -7.49
N ASN A 7 13.94 15.27 -6.29
CA ASN A 7 13.26 16.33 -5.53
C ASN A 7 11.74 16.12 -5.40
N LEU A 8 11.32 14.88 -5.14
CA LEU A 8 9.90 14.50 -5.03
C LEU A 8 9.42 14.57 -3.57
N SER A 9 8.20 15.06 -3.38
CA SER A 9 7.49 14.98 -2.11
C SER A 9 7.10 13.54 -1.76
N ASP A 10 6.77 13.30 -0.48
CA ASP A 10 6.24 12.01 -0.03
C ASP A 10 4.94 11.64 -0.78
N HIS A 11 4.10 12.62 -1.09
CA HIS A 11 2.87 12.38 -1.87
C HIS A 11 3.18 11.88 -3.28
N GLU A 12 4.12 12.52 -3.98
CA GLU A 12 4.48 12.16 -5.35
C GLU A 12 5.14 10.79 -5.41
N ILE A 13 6.07 10.47 -4.51
CA ILE A 13 6.76 9.18 -4.57
C ILE A 13 5.82 8.00 -4.27
N TYR A 14 4.85 8.17 -3.38
CA TYR A 14 3.82 7.15 -3.11
C TYR A 14 2.80 7.00 -4.23
N ALA A 15 2.62 8.02 -5.08
CA ALA A 15 1.79 7.93 -6.27
C ALA A 15 2.49 7.25 -7.46
N ILE A 16 3.83 7.30 -7.48
CA ILE A 16 4.63 6.84 -8.63
C ILE A 16 5.25 5.46 -8.39
N LEU A 17 5.71 5.17 -7.17
CA LEU A 17 6.44 3.94 -6.85
C LEU A 17 5.62 3.00 -5.96
N ASN A 18 5.88 1.71 -6.10
CA ASN A 18 5.30 0.63 -5.30
C ASN A 18 5.73 0.65 -3.81
N MET A 19 6.69 1.50 -3.44
CA MET A 19 7.28 1.60 -2.10
C MET A 19 7.74 0.25 -1.53
N GLY A 20 8.21 -0.64 -2.40
CA GLY A 20 8.73 -1.97 -2.04
C GLY A 20 7.68 -3.06 -1.87
N GLN A 21 6.42 -2.83 -2.29
CA GLN A 21 5.36 -3.84 -2.32
C GLN A 21 4.76 -3.93 -3.73
N ASP A 22 5.09 -5.00 -4.47
CA ASP A 22 4.64 -5.16 -5.87
C ASP A 22 3.16 -5.57 -6.00
N TYR A 23 2.63 -6.25 -4.98
CA TYR A 23 1.29 -6.81 -5.00
C TYR A 23 0.56 -6.56 -3.67
N ALA A 24 -0.76 -6.44 -3.77
CA ALA A 24 -1.67 -6.45 -2.63
C ALA A 24 -2.64 -7.62 -2.78
N ILE A 25 -2.84 -8.38 -1.70
CA ILE A 25 -3.80 -9.48 -1.66
C ILE A 25 -4.84 -9.14 -0.61
N PHE A 26 -6.11 -9.11 -1.03
CA PHE A 26 -7.24 -8.88 -0.13
C PHE A 26 -7.78 -10.22 0.34
N VAL A 27 -7.82 -10.41 1.66
CA VAL A 27 -8.34 -11.61 2.31
C VAL A 27 -9.30 -11.23 3.43
N ALA A 28 -10.10 -12.18 3.89
CA ALA A 28 -10.86 -12.00 5.12
C ALA A 28 -9.89 -11.81 6.30
N GLU A 29 -10.25 -10.95 7.25
CA GLU A 29 -9.42 -10.61 8.42
C GLU A 29 -8.91 -11.86 9.17
N LYS A 30 -9.80 -12.84 9.38
CA LYS A 30 -9.48 -14.12 10.02
C LYS A 30 -8.39 -14.93 9.31
N ASP A 31 -8.18 -14.70 8.02
CA ASP A 31 -7.23 -15.42 7.19
C ASP A 31 -5.90 -14.66 6.98
N ALA A 32 -5.79 -13.41 7.46
CA ALA A 32 -4.61 -12.56 7.26
C ALA A 32 -3.31 -13.19 7.80
N GLN A 33 -3.32 -13.64 9.06
CA GLN A 33 -2.14 -14.25 9.68
C GLN A 33 -1.73 -15.56 9.00
N LYS A 34 -2.70 -16.41 8.64
CA LYS A 34 -2.44 -17.65 7.90
C LYS A 34 -1.81 -17.37 6.53
N THR A 35 -2.32 -16.36 5.85
CA THR A 35 -1.81 -15.91 4.54
C THR A 35 -0.36 -15.44 4.65
N LEU A 36 -0.03 -14.58 5.64
CA LEU A 36 1.33 -14.13 5.90
C LEU A 36 2.29 -15.29 6.20
N GLN A 37 1.85 -16.28 6.98
CA GLN A 37 2.65 -17.48 7.28
C GLN A 37 2.96 -18.29 6.03
N ILE A 38 1.98 -18.49 5.14
CA ILE A 38 2.16 -19.21 3.87
C ILE A 38 3.15 -18.47 2.97
N ILE A 39 3.02 -17.15 2.83
CA ILE A 39 3.92 -16.33 2.01
C ILE A 39 5.37 -16.45 2.52
N ARG A 40 5.58 -16.31 3.83
CA ARG A 40 6.91 -16.42 4.46
C ARG A 40 7.50 -17.83 4.31
N LYS A 41 6.69 -18.89 4.43
CA LYS A 41 7.13 -20.28 4.17
C LYS A 41 7.65 -20.47 2.75
N ASN A 42 7.10 -19.74 1.78
CA ASN A 42 7.55 -19.74 0.40
C ASN A 42 8.70 -18.75 0.13
N LYS A 43 9.36 -18.25 1.18
CA LYS A 43 10.53 -17.35 1.11
C LYS A 43 10.24 -15.96 0.52
N PHE A 44 8.97 -15.57 0.46
CA PHE A 44 8.57 -14.22 0.09
C PHE A 44 8.40 -13.32 1.32
N LYS A 45 8.55 -12.01 1.13
CA LYS A 45 8.26 -11.01 2.16
C LYS A 45 6.83 -10.51 1.99
N ALA A 46 6.11 -10.39 3.10
CA ALA A 46 4.82 -9.75 3.16
C ALA A 46 4.59 -9.10 4.52
N LEU A 47 3.75 -8.09 4.51
CA LEU A 47 3.30 -7.33 5.67
C LEU A 47 1.78 -7.25 5.67
N ASP A 48 1.20 -7.05 6.85
CA ASP A 48 -0.18 -6.62 6.97
C ASP A 48 -0.23 -5.12 6.62
N ALA A 49 -0.82 -4.79 5.47
CA ALA A 49 -0.82 -3.43 4.93
C ALA A 49 -1.98 -2.59 5.47
N GLY A 50 -2.91 -3.19 6.22
CA GLY A 50 -4.12 -2.56 6.72
C GLY A 50 -5.39 -3.18 6.17
N VAL A 51 -6.48 -2.41 6.21
CA VAL A 51 -7.85 -2.91 6.02
C VAL A 51 -8.62 -2.09 5.00
N VAL A 52 -9.64 -2.72 4.41
CA VAL A 52 -10.65 -2.03 3.59
C VAL A 52 -11.89 -1.81 4.43
N GLU A 53 -12.31 -0.55 4.56
CA GLU A 53 -13.49 -0.16 5.34
C GLU A 53 -14.54 0.46 4.42
N LYS A 54 -15.82 0.35 4.81
CA LYS A 54 -16.90 1.04 4.11
C LYS A 54 -16.74 2.55 4.30
N GLY A 55 -16.73 3.30 3.20
CA GLY A 55 -16.60 4.75 3.27
C GLY A 55 -16.38 5.40 1.91
N LYS A 56 -15.87 6.64 1.92
CA LYS A 56 -15.45 7.33 0.69
C LYS A 56 -14.33 6.53 0.02
N ARG A 57 -14.35 6.43 -1.31
CA ARG A 57 -13.28 5.80 -2.09
C ARG A 57 -12.00 6.62 -1.94
N GLN A 58 -11.08 6.14 -1.10
CA GLN A 58 -9.81 6.78 -0.84
C GLN A 58 -8.79 5.77 -0.30
N VAL A 59 -7.51 6.09 -0.44
CA VAL A 59 -6.41 5.36 0.20
C VAL A 59 -5.75 6.30 1.21
N VAL A 60 -5.63 5.86 2.46
CA VAL A 60 -5.04 6.65 3.55
C VAL A 60 -3.74 6.00 4.00
N VAL A 61 -2.62 6.66 3.71
CA VAL A 61 -1.29 6.25 4.20
C VAL A 61 -1.01 6.99 5.50
N LYS A 62 -1.56 6.46 6.61
CA LYS A 62 -1.51 7.10 7.93
C LYS A 62 -0.11 7.54 8.38
N PRO A 63 0.96 6.72 8.24
CA PRO A 63 2.30 7.09 8.72
C PRO A 63 2.91 8.29 7.98
N LYS A 64 2.40 8.62 6.79
CA LYS A 64 2.87 9.73 5.97
C LYS A 64 1.90 10.91 5.90
N ASN A 65 0.75 10.81 6.59
CA ASN A 65 -0.32 11.80 6.53
C ASN A 65 -0.79 12.09 5.07
N ILE A 66 -0.85 11.05 4.23
CA ILE A 66 -1.28 11.15 2.83
C ILE A 66 -2.69 10.56 2.67
N VAL A 67 -3.53 11.25 1.90
CA VAL A 67 -4.85 10.77 1.49
C VAL A 67 -5.00 10.91 -0.03
N PHE A 68 -5.04 9.78 -0.72
CA PHE A 68 -5.40 9.74 -2.15
C PHE A 68 -6.92 9.61 -2.26
N ARG A 69 -7.59 10.64 -2.77
CA ARG A 69 -9.04 10.65 -2.94
C ARG A 69 -9.44 10.09 -4.31
N ALA A 70 -10.71 9.71 -4.45
CA ALA A 70 -11.25 9.15 -5.69
C ALA A 70 -10.95 10.00 -6.93
N GLU A 71 -10.99 11.32 -6.79
CA GLU A 71 -10.80 12.29 -7.88
C GLU A 71 -9.34 12.32 -8.37
N THR A 72 -8.41 11.97 -7.49
CA THR A 72 -6.97 11.86 -7.78
C THR A 72 -6.56 10.45 -8.23
N LEU A 73 -7.42 9.45 -8.01
CA LEU A 73 -7.24 8.05 -8.40
C LEU A 73 -7.73 7.82 -9.84
N ASN A 74 -7.21 8.60 -10.79
CA ASN A 74 -7.32 8.29 -12.21
C ASN A 74 -6.18 7.34 -12.58
N LEU A 75 -6.43 6.04 -12.42
CA LEU A 75 -5.62 5.01 -13.06
C LEU A 75 -5.90 5.06 -14.57
N ARG A 76 -4.86 5.26 -15.38
CA ARG A 76 -4.87 4.96 -16.82
C ARG A 76 -4.42 3.53 -17.03
#